data_AF-A0A537H0P7-F1
#
_entry.id   AF-A0A537H0P7-F1
#
_cell.length_a   1.000
_cell.length_b   1.000
_cell.length_c   1.000
_cell.angle_alpha   90.00
_cell.angle_beta   90.00
_cell.angle_gamma   90.00
#
_symmetry.space_group_name_H-M   'P 1'
#
loop_
_entity.id
_entity.type
_entity.pdbx_description
1 polymer ?
#
loop_
_entity_poly.entity_id
_entity_poly.type
_entity_poly.pdbx_seq_one_letter_code
_entity_poly.pdbx_strand_id
1 'polypeptide(L)'
;MKFTVVDLGRDYPGRISDFADARNSFIKNLPDREYVLFVDSDEEAPKMLLDYVGTLKPQFPYYWVRRIELVNNKYVPVFNPNYNGKLCSNKVRFIGRVHEIITPREPHGVIDIPIIHNHSGPASYSGGAQSMLKLGLLKVREVVRGW
;
A
#
# COMPACT_ATOMS: atom_id res chain seq x y z
N MET A 1 -17.84 -5.20 9.08
CA MET A 1 -18.00 -4.04 8.16
C MET A 1 -18.12 -4.56 6.73
N LYS A 2 -18.88 -3.87 5.86
CA LYS A 2 -18.89 -4.21 4.43
C LYS A 2 -17.69 -3.55 3.75
N PHE A 3 -16.93 -4.32 2.99
CA PHE A 3 -15.84 -3.79 2.19
C PHE A 3 -15.68 -4.56 0.89
N THR A 4 -15.05 -3.93 -0.09
CA THR A 4 -14.62 -4.54 -1.34
C THR A 4 -13.11 -4.44 -1.46
N VAL A 5 -12.48 -5.42 -2.10
CA VAL A 5 -11.06 -5.36 -2.46
C VAL A 5 -10.97 -4.84 -3.88
N VAL A 6 -10.17 -3.80 -4.09
CA VAL A 6 -9.97 -3.17 -5.40
C VAL A 6 -8.50 -3.23 -5.76
N ASP A 7 -8.25 -3.73 -6.97
CA ASP A 7 -6.97 -3.63 -7.66
C ASP A 7 -7.09 -2.52 -8.70
N LEU A 8 -6.29 -1.46 -8.58
CA LEU A 8 -6.42 -0.33 -9.51
C LEU A 8 -6.10 -0.72 -10.95
N GLY A 9 -5.07 -1.54 -11.17
CA GLY A 9 -4.62 -1.91 -12.51
C GLY A 9 -5.63 -2.82 -13.23
N ARG A 10 -6.35 -3.64 -12.47
CA ARG A 10 -7.38 -4.55 -13.01
C ARG A 10 -8.75 -3.89 -13.11
N ASP A 11 -9.17 -3.16 -12.07
CA ASP A 11 -10.57 -2.76 -11.88
C ASP A 11 -10.85 -1.34 -12.42
N TYR A 12 -9.84 -0.49 -12.62
CA TYR A 12 -10.04 0.84 -13.20
C TYR A 12 -10.21 0.76 -14.72
N PRO A 13 -11.26 1.37 -15.31
CA PRO A 13 -11.48 1.31 -16.74
C PRO A 13 -10.46 2.17 -17.49
N GLY A 14 -9.61 1.51 -18.28
CA GLY A 14 -8.66 2.17 -19.17
C GLY A 14 -7.32 2.49 -18.51
N ARG A 15 -6.55 3.39 -19.14
CA ARG A 15 -5.20 3.72 -18.69
C ARG A 15 -5.25 4.74 -17.56
N ILE A 16 -4.59 4.43 -16.44
CA ILE A 16 -4.42 5.37 -15.33
C ILE A 16 -3.41 6.45 -15.72
N SER A 17 -3.87 7.70 -15.84
CA SER A 17 -3.02 8.89 -15.99
C SER A 17 -2.87 9.69 -14.70
N ASP A 18 -3.77 9.47 -13.74
CA ASP A 18 -3.80 10.10 -12.42
C ASP A 18 -4.29 9.06 -11.40
N PHE A 19 -3.43 8.67 -10.47
CA PHE A 19 -3.75 7.64 -9.48
C PHE A 19 -4.81 8.13 -8.48
N ALA A 20 -4.79 9.41 -8.11
CA ALA A 20 -5.78 9.97 -7.18
C ALA A 20 -7.17 9.95 -7.79
N ASP A 21 -7.31 10.35 -9.05
CA ASP A 21 -8.60 10.28 -9.75
C ASP A 21 -9.10 8.83 -9.85
N ALA A 22 -8.19 7.88 -10.13
CA ALA A 22 -8.53 6.47 -10.18
C ALA A 22 -9.04 5.96 -8.82
N ARG A 23 -8.31 6.18 -7.71
CA ARG A 23 -8.75 5.77 -6.36
C ARG A 23 -10.04 6.46 -5.95
N ASN A 24 -10.15 7.77 -6.19
CA ASN A 24 -11.33 8.55 -5.88
C ASN A 24 -12.57 8.05 -6.62
N SER A 25 -12.42 7.50 -7.84
CA SER A 25 -13.54 6.94 -8.59
C SER A 25 -14.24 5.77 -7.88
N PHE A 26 -13.49 4.98 -7.11
CA PHE A 26 -14.01 3.85 -6.33
C PHE A 26 -14.64 4.26 -5.01
N ILE A 27 -14.17 5.34 -4.38
CA ILE A 27 -14.64 5.73 -3.04
C ILE A 27 -15.68 6.84 -3.04
N LYS A 28 -15.71 7.72 -4.05
CA LYS A 28 -16.56 8.93 -4.04
C LYS A 28 -18.05 8.66 -3.90
N ASN A 29 -18.51 7.51 -4.40
CA ASN A 29 -19.92 7.11 -4.44
C ASN A 29 -20.23 5.91 -3.51
N LEU A 30 -19.30 5.51 -2.64
CA LEU A 30 -19.58 4.42 -1.70
C LEU A 30 -20.72 4.83 -0.75
N PRO A 31 -21.63 3.91 -0.41
CA PRO A 31 -22.56 4.11 0.68
C PRO A 31 -21.83 4.39 1.99
N ASP A 32 -22.50 5.10 2.89
CA ASP A 32 -21.98 5.31 4.23
C ASP A 32 -21.73 3.97 4.93
N ARG A 33 -20.59 3.90 5.66
CA ARG A 33 -20.13 2.71 6.39
C ARG A 33 -19.60 1.56 5.50
N GLU A 34 -19.47 1.79 4.20
CA GLU A 34 -18.73 0.90 3.30
C GLU A 34 -17.31 1.42 3.05
N TYR A 35 -16.40 0.48 2.78
CA TYR A 35 -14.98 0.75 2.61
C TYR A 35 -14.45 0.00 1.38
N VAL A 36 -13.40 0.55 0.79
CA VAL A 36 -12.57 -0.12 -0.21
C VAL A 36 -11.22 -0.42 0.42
N LEU A 37 -10.77 -1.67 0.31
CA LEU A 37 -9.41 -2.09 0.58
C LEU A 37 -8.66 -2.15 -0.76
N PHE A 38 -7.75 -1.21 -0.97
CA PHE A 38 -6.90 -1.21 -2.17
C PHE A 38 -5.77 -2.23 -2.02
N VAL A 39 -5.74 -3.23 -2.91
CA VAL A 39 -4.68 -4.25 -3.01
C VAL A 39 -4.39 -4.45 -4.48
N ASP A 40 -3.23 -3.98 -4.93
CA ASP A 40 -2.85 -4.02 -6.34
C ASP A 40 -2.30 -5.42 -6.73
N SER A 41 -2.28 -5.79 -8.01
CA SER A 41 -1.89 -7.13 -8.50
C SER A 41 -0.50 -7.61 -8.07
N ASP A 42 0.40 -6.69 -7.73
CA ASP A 42 1.75 -6.98 -7.22
C ASP A 42 1.82 -7.10 -5.69
N GLU A 43 0.66 -7.04 -5.03
CA GLU A 43 0.49 -7.15 -3.59
C GLU A 43 -0.29 -8.40 -3.18
N GLU A 44 0.02 -8.91 -1.98
CA GLU A 44 -0.66 -10.05 -1.37
C GLU A 44 -1.22 -9.64 -0.01
N ALA A 45 -2.55 -9.70 0.13
CA ALA A 45 -3.26 -9.47 1.39
C ALA A 45 -3.56 -10.82 2.06
N PRO A 46 -3.00 -11.12 3.24
CA PRO A 46 -3.22 -12.41 3.90
C PRO A 46 -4.68 -12.56 4.34
N LYS A 47 -5.19 -13.79 4.35
CA LYS A 47 -6.55 -14.09 4.84
C LYS A 47 -6.83 -13.49 6.22
N MET A 48 -5.85 -13.49 7.11
CA MET A 48 -5.95 -12.89 8.45
C MET A 48 -6.33 -11.40 8.40
N LEU A 49 -5.78 -10.64 7.44
CA LEU A 49 -6.14 -9.23 7.25
C LEU A 49 -7.59 -9.10 6.78
N LEU A 50 -7.99 -9.91 5.80
CA LEU A 50 -9.35 -9.88 5.25
C LEU A 50 -10.41 -10.24 6.31
N ASP A 51 -10.14 -11.28 7.11
CA ASP A 51 -11.00 -11.69 8.23
C ASP A 51 -11.10 -10.58 9.29
N TYR A 52 -9.97 -9.95 9.63
CA TYR A 52 -9.94 -8.83 10.57
C TYR A 52 -10.77 -7.64 10.06
N VAL A 53 -10.58 -7.22 8.80
CA VAL A 53 -11.34 -6.13 8.18
C VAL A 53 -12.84 -6.46 8.13
N GLY A 54 -13.21 -7.71 7.85
CA GLY A 54 -14.60 -8.16 7.85
C GLY A 54 -15.29 -8.00 9.21
N THR A 55 -14.56 -8.21 10.30
CA THR A 55 -15.08 -8.09 11.68
C THR A 55 -14.87 -6.71 12.31
N LEU A 56 -14.08 -5.84 11.67
CA LEU A 56 -13.79 -4.49 12.15
C LEU A 56 -15.08 -3.68 12.35
N LYS A 57 -15.14 -2.98 13.48
CA LYS A 57 -16.14 -1.93 13.78
C LYS A 57 -15.48 -0.57 13.52
N PRO A 58 -15.64 0.03 12.33
CA PRO A 58 -14.86 1.18 11.94
C PRO A 58 -15.22 2.42 12.76
N GLN A 59 -14.20 3.12 13.25
CA GLN A 59 -14.30 4.39 13.98
C GLN A 59 -13.67 5.56 13.19
N PHE A 60 -12.85 5.23 12.20
CA PHE A 60 -12.08 6.20 11.42
C PHE A 60 -12.51 6.20 9.95
N PRO A 61 -12.41 7.35 9.26
CA PRO A 61 -12.75 7.44 7.83
C PRO A 61 -11.82 6.60 6.94
N TYR A 62 -10.61 6.30 7.41
CA TYR A 62 -9.68 5.39 6.75
C TYR A 62 -8.69 4.77 7.75
N TYR A 63 -7.98 3.73 7.29
CA TYR A 63 -6.95 3.04 8.06
C TYR A 63 -5.66 2.93 7.26
N TRP A 64 -4.55 3.23 7.92
CA TRP A 64 -3.23 2.82 7.48
C TRP A 64 -3.05 1.33 7.72
N VAL A 65 -2.79 0.58 6.67
CA VAL A 65 -2.46 -0.85 6.75
C VAL A 65 -0.96 -0.97 6.54
N ARG A 66 -0.30 -1.77 7.39
CA ARG A 66 1.11 -2.08 7.21
C ARG A 66 1.34 -2.73 5.86
N ARG A 67 2.41 -2.34 5.20
CA ARG A 67 2.93 -2.95 3.98
C ARG A 67 4.35 -3.41 4.25
N ILE A 68 4.66 -4.63 3.83
CA ILE A 68 6.02 -5.17 3.83
C ILE A 68 6.57 -5.08 2.41
N GLU A 69 7.58 -4.24 2.22
CA GLU A 69 8.27 -4.07 0.95
C GLU A 69 9.41 -5.08 0.83
N LEU A 70 9.30 -5.96 -0.15
CA LEU A 70 10.34 -6.91 -0.52
C LEU A 70 10.93 -6.53 -1.88
N VAL A 71 12.23 -6.74 -2.05
CA VAL A 71 12.90 -6.63 -3.35
C VAL A 71 13.45 -8.00 -3.70
N ASN A 72 12.94 -8.61 -4.77
CA ASN A 72 13.28 -9.98 -5.14
C ASN A 72 13.20 -10.95 -3.95
N ASN A 73 12.07 -10.93 -3.23
CA ASN A 73 11.78 -11.73 -2.02
C ASN A 73 12.66 -11.43 -0.80
N LYS A 74 13.44 -10.33 -0.79
CA LYS A 74 14.28 -9.96 0.34
C LYS A 74 13.72 -8.75 1.07
N TYR A 75 13.70 -8.85 2.39
CA TYR A 75 13.36 -7.72 3.25
C TYR A 75 14.41 -6.62 3.13
N VAL A 76 13.97 -5.39 2.87
CA VAL A 76 14.84 -4.21 2.76
C VAL A 76 14.50 -3.24 3.88
N PRO A 77 15.35 -3.10 4.93
CA PRO A 77 15.02 -2.29 6.11
C PRO A 77 14.68 -0.84 5.79
N VAL A 78 15.30 -0.20 4.79
CA VAL A 78 15.02 1.21 4.46
C VAL A 78 13.62 1.42 3.88
N PHE A 79 12.97 0.37 3.38
CA PHE A 79 11.60 0.43 2.85
C PHE A 79 10.55 -0.01 3.88
N ASN A 80 10.97 -0.37 5.10
CA ASN A 80 10.09 -0.98 6.09
C ASN A 80 10.31 -0.38 7.51
N PRO A 81 9.28 -0.27 8.35
CA PRO A 81 7.87 -0.54 8.04
C PRO A 81 7.29 0.56 7.13
N ASN A 82 6.40 0.16 6.23
CA ASN A 82 5.63 1.09 5.40
C ASN A 82 4.16 1.05 5.86
N TYR A 83 3.53 2.21 6.06
CA TYR A 83 2.12 2.33 6.43
C TYR A 83 1.44 3.28 5.46
N ASN A 84 0.43 2.79 4.75
CA ASN A 84 -0.30 3.55 3.75
C ASN A 84 -1.80 3.40 3.93
N GLY A 85 -2.56 4.44 3.54
CA GLY A 85 -4.01 4.41 3.56
C GLY A 85 -4.58 3.47 2.52
N LYS A 86 -4.81 2.23 2.94
CA LYS A 86 -5.24 1.13 2.07
C LYS A 86 -6.73 0.84 2.24
N LEU A 87 -7.30 1.05 3.43
CA LEU A 87 -8.71 0.83 3.71
C LEU A 87 -9.43 2.17 3.89
N CYS A 88 -10.27 2.55 2.93
CA CYS A 88 -10.81 3.91 2.81
C CYS A 88 -12.33 3.93 2.61
N SER A 89 -13.01 4.88 3.24
CA SER A 89 -14.44 5.16 3.01
C SER A 89 -14.67 6.34 2.06
N ASN A 90 -15.93 6.65 1.78
CA ASN A 90 -16.34 7.85 1.04
C ASN A 90 -15.99 9.20 1.72
N LYS A 91 -15.51 9.17 2.97
CA LYS A 91 -15.18 10.37 3.76
C LYS A 91 -13.78 10.94 3.51
N VAL A 92 -12.99 10.29 2.65
CA VAL A 92 -11.64 10.75 2.31
C VAL A 92 -11.48 10.99 0.82
N ARG A 93 -10.44 11.73 0.44
CA ARG A 93 -10.01 11.91 -0.94
C ARG A 93 -8.50 11.73 -1.05
N PHE A 94 -8.07 11.09 -2.12
CA PHE A 94 -6.67 11.06 -2.55
C PHE A 94 -6.37 12.34 -3.32
N ILE A 95 -5.20 12.93 -3.09
CA ILE A 95 -4.71 14.14 -3.74
C ILE A 95 -3.28 13.89 -4.21
N GLY A 96 -2.97 14.26 -5.45
CA GLY A 96 -1.64 14.11 -6.05
C GLY A 96 -1.63 13.04 -7.15
N ARG A 97 -0.80 13.23 -8.18
CA ARG A 97 -0.86 12.39 -9.39
C ARG A 97 -0.21 11.01 -9.23
N VAL A 98 0.89 10.94 -8.48
CA VAL A 98 1.75 9.75 -8.33
C VAL A 98 2.09 9.48 -6.86
N HIS A 99 2.43 10.52 -6.10
CA HIS A 99 2.63 10.47 -4.66
C HIS A 99 1.38 10.99 -3.95
N GLU A 100 0.38 10.13 -3.86
CA GLU A 100 -0.93 10.48 -3.32
C GLU A 100 -0.88 10.74 -1.81
N ILE A 101 -1.66 11.72 -1.36
CA ILE A 101 -1.92 12.03 0.04
C ILE A 101 -3.42 11.90 0.28
N ILE A 102 -3.80 11.30 1.40
CA ILE A 102 -5.21 11.21 1.81
C ILE A 102 -5.60 12.45 2.63
N THR A 103 -6.75 13.03 2.30
CA THR A 103 -7.35 14.16 3.02
C THR A 103 -8.77 13.82 3.49
N PRO A 104 -9.14 14.12 4.75
CA PRO A 104 -8.27 14.64 5.82
C PRO A 104 -7.21 13.61 6.25
N ARG A 105 -6.05 14.09 6.72
CA ARG A 105 -4.93 13.24 7.18
C ARG A 105 -5.16 12.67 8.58
N GLU A 106 -6.04 13.27 9.35
CA GLU A 106 -6.43 12.80 10.68
C GLU A 106 -7.93 13.04 10.89
N PRO A 107 -8.61 12.25 11.73
CA PRO A 107 -8.08 11.06 12.42
C PRO A 107 -8.03 9.83 11.50
N HIS A 108 -7.07 8.94 11.72
CA HIS A 108 -7.00 7.64 11.04
C HIS A 108 -6.69 6.48 12.00
N GLY A 109 -7.09 5.27 11.61
CA GLY A 109 -6.72 4.05 12.34
C GLY A 109 -5.47 3.39 11.77
N VAL A 110 -4.87 2.47 12.52
CA VAL A 110 -3.71 1.68 12.08
C VAL A 110 -4.03 0.19 12.20
N ILE A 111 -3.67 -0.59 11.18
CA ILE A 111 -3.79 -2.05 11.13
C ILE A 111 -2.41 -2.62 10.84
N ASP A 112 -1.87 -3.39 11.78
CA ASP A 112 -0.50 -3.93 11.71
C ASP A 112 -0.40 -5.31 11.04
N ILE A 113 -1.52 -5.87 10.56
CA ILE A 113 -1.53 -7.10 9.76
C ILE A 113 -1.08 -6.73 8.34
N PRO A 114 0.08 -7.23 7.86
CA PRO A 114 0.73 -6.66 6.71
C PRO A 114 0.15 -7.13 5.37
N ILE A 115 0.09 -6.22 4.40
CA ILE A 115 0.06 -6.54 2.97
C ILE A 115 1.50 -6.73 2.50
N ILE A 116 1.81 -7.80 1.78
CA ILE A 116 3.14 -8.03 1.23
C ILE A 116 3.20 -7.42 -0.17
N HIS A 117 4.24 -6.67 -0.48
CA HIS A 117 4.50 -6.17 -1.82
C HIS A 117 5.91 -6.54 -2.24
N ASN A 118 6.04 -7.28 -3.34
CA ASN A 118 7.32 -7.79 -3.81
C ASN A 118 7.71 -7.17 -5.15
N HIS A 119 8.61 -6.19 -5.08
CA HIS A 119 9.24 -5.60 -6.26
C HIS A 119 10.08 -6.67 -6.97
N SER A 120 9.53 -7.22 -8.05
CA SER A 120 10.16 -8.27 -8.85
C SER A 120 10.84 -7.68 -10.08
N GLY A 121 12.09 -8.08 -10.34
CA GLY A 121 12.85 -7.63 -11.50
C GLY A 121 14.06 -6.76 -11.16
N PRO A 122 14.79 -6.25 -12.18
CA PRO A 122 15.91 -5.36 -11.95
C PRO A 122 15.42 -4.07 -11.27
N ALA A 123 16.17 -3.58 -10.27
CA ALA A 123 15.80 -2.37 -9.53
C ALA A 123 15.64 -1.18 -10.48
N SER A 124 14.39 -0.80 -10.76
CA SER A 124 14.02 0.22 -11.75
C SER A 124 14.18 1.67 -11.26
N TYR A 125 14.63 1.87 -10.01
CA TYR A 125 14.82 3.21 -9.45
C TYR A 125 16.04 3.92 -10.05
N SER A 126 15.88 4.67 -11.13
CA SER A 126 16.86 5.69 -11.53
C SER A 126 16.69 6.95 -10.65
N GLY A 127 17.38 6.99 -9.51
CA GLY A 127 17.34 8.10 -8.55
C GLY A 127 17.96 7.73 -7.20
N GLY A 128 18.16 8.68 -6.29
CA GLY A 128 18.94 8.52 -5.04
C GLY A 128 18.60 7.33 -4.12
N ALA A 129 17.46 6.65 -4.30
CA ALA A 129 17.17 5.38 -3.66
C ALA A 129 18.06 4.22 -4.16
N GLN A 130 18.50 4.23 -5.41
CA GLN A 130 19.44 3.25 -5.97
C GLN A 130 20.82 3.32 -5.30
N SER A 131 21.27 4.50 -4.88
CA SER A 131 22.56 4.64 -4.18
C SER A 131 22.52 3.99 -2.79
N MET A 132 21.40 4.14 -2.07
CA MET A 132 21.15 3.50 -0.78
C MET A 132 20.93 1.99 -0.91
N LEU A 133 20.21 1.52 -1.94
CA LEU A 133 20.05 0.09 -2.26
C LEU A 133 21.40 -0.56 -2.61
N LYS A 134 22.24 0.13 -3.39
CA LYS A 134 23.60 -0.33 -3.72
C LYS A 134 24.48 -0.37 -2.47
N LEU A 135 24.40 0.63 -1.59
CA LEU A 135 25.10 0.64 -0.30
C LEU A 135 24.63 -0.50 0.62
N GLY A 136 23.33 -0.74 0.70
CA GLY A 136 22.75 -1.82 1.50
C GLY A 136 23.15 -3.20 0.99
N LEU A 137 23.07 -3.42 -0.33
CA LEU A 137 23.51 -4.67 -0.97
C LEU A 137 25.03 -4.91 -0.86
N LEU A 138 25.84 -3.85 -0.94
CA LEU A 138 27.28 -3.92 -0.68
C LEU A 138 27.56 -4.35 0.77
N LYS A 139 26.89 -3.74 1.76
CA LYS A 139 27.03 -4.12 3.17
C LYS A 139 26.64 -5.57 3.44
N VAL A 140 25.55 -6.07 2.84
CA VAL A 140 25.16 -7.48 3.00
C VAL A 140 26.21 -8.43 2.41
N ARG A 141 26.82 -8.09 1.26
CA ARG A 141 27.87 -8.91 0.65
C ARG A 141 29.16 -8.97 1.49
N GLU A 142 29.51 -7.89 2.20
CA GLU A 142 30.67 -7.87 3.10
C GLU A 142 30.45 -8.74 4.34
N VAL A 143 29.23 -8.71 4.91
CA VAL A 143 28.88 -9.57 6.05
C VAL A 143 28.93 -11.05 5.69
N VAL A 144 28.48 -11.44 4.49
CA VAL A 144 28.47 -12.86 4.06
C VAL A 144 29.86 -13.39 3.68
N ARG A 145 30.83 -12.52 3.35
CA ARG A 145 32.22 -12.92 3.08
C ARG A 145 33.09 -13.04 4.35
N GLY A 146 32.58 -12.62 5.50
CA GLY A 146 33.28 -12.65 6.79
C GLY A 146 32.91 -13.83 7.68
N TRP A 147 32.23 -14.85 7.16
CA TRP A 147 31.89 -16.11 7.84
C TRP A 147 32.51 -17.30 7.11
#